data_AF-A0A3C2E0K1-F1
#
_entry.id   AF-A0A3C2E0K1-F1
#
_cell.length_a   1.000
_cell.length_b   1.000
_cell.length_c   1.000
_cell.angle_alpha   90.00
_cell.angle_beta   90.00
_cell.angle_gamma   90.00
#
_symmetry.space_group_name_H-M   'P 1'
#
loop_
_entity.id
_entity.type
_entity.pdbx_description
1 polymer ?
#
loop_
_entity_poly.entity_id
_entity_poly.type
_entity_poly.pdbx_seq_one_letter_code
_entity_poly.pdbx_strand_id
1 'polypeptide(L)'
;MIENAVLESAREIRTGQVQAGGMDAEGFREAVCLRVEVIADCNRLEFDVRVFEDFDGAVGADPTNDDGELDPDTMGFDPGDAGDIVMVRVFYRWPLLMPNFFASMSNLPNNERLITSATVFRNEPWD
;
A
#
# COMPACT_ATOMS: atom_id res chain seq x y z
N MET A 1 -10.72 2.17 7.69
CA MET A 1 -10.70 0.71 7.43
C MET A 1 -9.51 0.32 6.57
N ILE A 2 -9.37 0.80 5.32
CA ILE A 2 -8.14 0.58 4.51
C ILE A 2 -6.89 1.04 5.30
N GLU A 3 -6.95 2.22 5.91
CA GLU A 3 -5.86 2.71 6.78
C GLU A 3 -5.55 1.79 7.97
N ASN A 4 -6.56 1.19 8.59
CA ASN A 4 -6.35 0.25 9.68
C ASN A 4 -5.68 -1.04 9.17
N ALA A 5 -6.11 -1.55 8.02
CA ALA A 5 -5.49 -2.71 7.39
C ALA A 5 -4.02 -2.44 7.01
N VAL A 6 -3.70 -1.24 6.51
CA VAL A 6 -2.31 -0.81 6.28
C VAL A 6 -1.52 -0.82 7.59
N LEU A 7 -2.04 -0.22 8.66
CA LEU A 7 -1.35 -0.15 9.95
C LEU A 7 -1.10 -1.54 10.55
N GLU A 8 -2.08 -2.45 10.50
CA GLU A 8 -1.92 -3.80 11.03
C GLU A 8 -0.98 -4.66 10.17
N SER A 9 -1.06 -4.56 8.85
CA SER A 9 -0.15 -5.32 7.96
C SER A 9 1.28 -4.77 8.05
N ALA A 10 1.45 -3.45 8.16
CA ALA A 10 2.73 -2.81 8.40
C ALA A 10 3.38 -3.23 9.73
N ARG A 11 2.61 -3.56 10.76
CA ARG A 11 3.15 -4.10 12.02
C ARG A 11 3.82 -5.46 11.84
N GLU A 12 3.31 -6.30 10.93
CA GLU A 12 3.95 -7.60 10.66
C GLU A 12 5.35 -7.39 10.08
N ILE A 13 5.53 -6.40 9.20
CA ILE A 13 6.86 -6.00 8.67
C ILE A 13 7.71 -5.39 9.79
N ARG A 14 7.16 -4.43 10.54
CA ARG A 14 7.87 -3.72 11.61
C ARG A 14 8.44 -4.66 12.66
N THR A 15 7.68 -5.68 13.02
CA THR A 15 8.05 -6.65 14.08
C THR A 15 8.81 -7.86 13.54
N GLY A 16 9.16 -7.88 12.26
CA GLY A 16 9.98 -8.94 11.66
C GLY A 16 9.21 -10.22 11.31
N GLN A 17 7.88 -10.23 11.43
CA GLN A 17 7.08 -11.44 11.17
C GLN A 17 7.09 -11.81 9.68
N VAL A 18 7.06 -10.82 8.79
CA VAL A 18 7.18 -11.02 7.33
C VAL A 18 8.54 -11.62 7.00
N GLN A 19 9.60 -11.05 7.55
CA GLN A 19 10.99 -11.44 7.32
C GLN A 19 11.28 -12.84 7.89
N ALA A 20 10.93 -13.08 9.16
CA ALA A 20 11.15 -14.36 9.82
C ALA A 20 10.31 -15.50 9.23
N GLY A 21 9.12 -15.18 8.73
CA GLY A 21 8.24 -16.14 8.07
C GLY A 21 8.61 -16.45 6.63
N GLY A 22 9.54 -15.70 6.02
CA GLY A 22 9.84 -15.78 4.60
C GLY A 22 8.64 -15.44 3.71
N MET A 23 7.76 -14.55 4.19
CA MET A 23 6.56 -14.15 3.48
C MET A 23 6.93 -13.29 2.28
N ASP A 24 6.41 -13.67 1.11
CA ASP A 24 6.59 -12.92 -0.13
C ASP A 24 5.46 -11.89 -0.33
N ALA A 25 5.53 -11.17 -1.46
CA ALA A 25 4.55 -10.15 -1.82
C ALA A 25 3.12 -10.71 -1.90
N GLU A 26 2.95 -11.94 -2.40
CA GLU A 26 1.63 -12.57 -2.53
C GLU A 26 1.05 -12.92 -1.15
N GLY A 27 1.86 -13.49 -0.25
CA GLY A 27 1.45 -13.75 1.13
C GLY A 27 1.09 -12.47 1.88
N PHE A 28 1.87 -11.39 1.69
CA PHE A 28 1.56 -10.10 2.29
C PHE A 28 0.24 -9.52 1.73
N ARG A 29 0.01 -9.65 0.42
CA ARG A 29 -1.24 -9.25 -0.23
C ARG A 29 -2.44 -9.95 0.39
N GLU A 30 -2.35 -11.27 0.58
CA GLU A 30 -3.41 -12.06 1.21
C GLU A 30 -3.68 -11.57 2.64
N ALA A 31 -2.63 -11.32 3.42
CA ALA A 31 -2.74 -10.79 4.78
C ALA A 31 -3.43 -9.41 4.82
N VAL A 32 -3.12 -8.52 3.88
CA VAL A 32 -3.81 -7.22 3.73
C VAL A 32 -5.27 -7.44 3.33
N CYS A 33 -5.53 -8.32 2.37
CA CYS A 33 -6.86 -8.53 1.81
C CYS A 33 -7.84 -9.16 2.82
N LEU A 34 -7.40 -10.10 3.64
CA LEU A 34 -8.20 -10.65 4.74
C LEU A 34 -8.69 -9.58 5.72
N ARG A 35 -8.00 -8.43 5.81
CA ARG A 35 -8.37 -7.31 6.69
C ARG A 35 -9.37 -6.34 6.05
N VAL A 36 -9.49 -6.33 4.73
CA VAL A 36 -10.34 -5.38 3.99
C VAL A 36 -11.48 -6.02 3.19
N GLU A 37 -11.50 -7.35 3.04
CA GLU A 37 -12.43 -8.09 2.18
C GLU A 37 -13.91 -7.78 2.42
N VAL A 38 -14.29 -7.38 3.63
CA VAL A 38 -15.68 -7.03 3.98
C VAL A 38 -16.16 -5.77 3.26
N ILE A 39 -15.24 -4.89 2.86
CA ILE A 39 -15.57 -3.55 2.34
C ILE A 39 -14.85 -3.18 1.04
N ALA A 40 -13.86 -3.96 0.61
CA ALA A 40 -13.00 -3.65 -0.52
C ALA A 40 -12.78 -4.90 -1.38
N ASP A 41 -12.83 -4.73 -2.70
CA ASP A 41 -12.45 -5.77 -3.65
C ASP A 41 -10.93 -5.82 -3.75
N CYS A 42 -10.33 -6.88 -3.22
CA CYS A 42 -8.88 -7.08 -3.22
C CYS A 42 -8.27 -6.96 -4.63
N ASN A 43 -9.00 -7.27 -5.72
CA ASN A 43 -8.49 -7.12 -7.09
C ASN A 43 -8.24 -5.67 -7.52
N ARG A 44 -8.75 -4.71 -6.76
CA ARG A 44 -8.60 -3.26 -7.00
C ARG A 44 -7.54 -2.64 -6.10
N LEU A 45 -6.86 -3.48 -5.31
CA LEU A 45 -5.84 -3.10 -4.35
C LEU A 45 -4.45 -3.44 -4.90
N GLU A 46 -3.58 -2.44 -4.89
CA GLU A 46 -2.14 -2.59 -5.09
C GLU A 46 -1.40 -2.08 -3.84
N PHE A 47 -0.16 -2.52 -3.65
CA PHE A 47 0.67 -2.07 -2.54
C PHE A 47 2.12 -1.91 -2.97
N ASP A 48 2.85 -1.08 -2.23
CA ASP A 48 4.26 -0.82 -2.44
C ASP A 48 4.95 -0.74 -1.08
N VAL A 49 5.96 -1.60 -0.89
CA VAL A 49 6.77 -1.67 0.33
C VAL A 49 8.23 -1.44 -0.05
N ARG A 50 8.87 -0.46 0.59
CA ARG A 50 10.24 -0.06 0.27
C ARG A 50 11.03 0.40 1.47
N VAL A 51 12.34 0.14 1.42
CA VAL A 51 13.32 0.70 2.33
C VAL A 51 13.75 2.11 1.88
N PHE A 52 14.00 2.99 2.85
CA PHE A 52 14.52 4.33 2.70
C PHE A 52 15.72 4.57 3.63
N GLU A 53 16.64 5.45 3.22
CA GLU A 53 17.83 5.78 4.03
C GLU A 53 17.46 6.57 5.30
N ASP A 54 16.48 7.48 5.19
CA ASP A 54 16.00 8.30 6.29
C ASP A 54 14.50 8.65 6.14
N PHE A 55 13.92 9.25 7.18
CA PHE A 55 12.50 9.63 7.19
C PHE A 55 12.19 10.84 6.31
N ASP A 56 13.15 11.71 6.05
CA ASP A 56 12.94 12.91 5.22
C ASP A 56 12.88 12.53 3.73
N GLY A 57 13.65 11.51 3.33
CA GLY A 57 13.65 10.90 2.01
C GLY A 57 12.54 9.88 1.77
N ALA A 58 11.79 9.51 2.82
CA ALA A 58 10.61 8.64 2.72
C ALA A 58 9.42 9.37 2.09
N VAL A 59 9.59 9.80 0.84
CA VAL A 59 8.58 10.42 0.00
C VAL A 59 8.20 9.42 -1.09
N GLY A 60 6.94 8.98 -1.08
CA GLY A 60 6.43 8.05 -2.07
C GLY A 60 6.36 8.69 -3.45
N ALA A 61 6.85 8.01 -4.48
CA ALA A 61 6.71 8.43 -5.88
C ALA A 61 5.24 8.51 -6.31
N ASP A 62 4.94 9.29 -7.35
CA ASP A 62 3.62 9.27 -7.98
C ASP A 62 3.29 7.83 -8.42
N PRO A 63 2.17 7.24 -7.98
CA PRO A 63 1.83 5.87 -8.33
C PRO A 63 1.16 5.76 -9.70
N THR A 64 1.05 6.86 -10.47
CA THR A 64 0.37 6.89 -11.78
C THR A 64 1.34 7.02 -12.94
N ASN A 65 0.95 6.44 -14.09
CA ASN A 65 1.66 6.60 -15.37
C ASN A 65 1.27 7.91 -16.08
N ASP A 66 1.83 8.14 -17.27
CA ASP A 66 1.55 9.33 -18.08
C ASP A 66 0.08 9.48 -18.50
N ASP A 67 -0.69 8.38 -18.50
CA ASP A 67 -2.14 8.36 -18.78
C ASP A 67 -2.99 8.66 -17.52
N GLY A 68 -2.34 8.85 -16.37
CA GLY A 68 -2.99 9.07 -15.07
C GLY A 68 -3.63 7.80 -14.49
N GLU A 69 -3.29 6.62 -15.01
CA GLU A 69 -3.71 5.34 -14.48
C GLU A 69 -2.75 4.86 -13.40
N LEU A 70 -3.25 4.12 -12.41
CA LEU A 70 -2.38 3.46 -11.43
C LEU A 70 -1.42 2.53 -12.17
N ASP A 71 -0.13 2.62 -11.85
CA ASP A 71 0.94 1.85 -12.49
C ASP A 71 1.59 0.85 -11.51
N PRO A 72 1.10 -0.41 -11.48
CA PRO A 72 1.65 -1.45 -10.61
C PRO A 72 3.10 -1.81 -10.95
N ASP A 73 3.56 -1.57 -12.18
CA ASP A 73 4.93 -1.92 -12.60
C ASP A 73 5.98 -1.05 -11.88
N THR A 74 5.55 0.10 -11.36
CA THR A 74 6.38 0.97 -10.53
C THR A 74 6.42 0.56 -9.07
N MET A 75 5.67 -0.46 -8.63
CA MET A 75 5.56 -0.87 -7.22
C MET A 75 6.49 -2.05 -6.91
N GLY A 76 6.94 -2.14 -5.67
CA GLY A 76 7.85 -3.19 -5.21
C GLY A 76 7.46 -3.75 -3.85
N PHE A 77 8.11 -4.86 -3.49
CA PHE A 77 8.00 -5.45 -2.17
C PHE A 77 9.39 -5.72 -1.58
N ASP A 78 9.84 -4.76 -0.78
CA ASP A 78 11.06 -4.86 0.01
C ASP A 78 10.74 -4.52 1.48
N PRO A 79 10.50 -5.53 2.34
CA PRO A 79 10.17 -5.32 3.75
C PRO A 79 11.36 -4.86 4.60
N GLY A 80 12.57 -4.83 4.03
CA GLY A 80 13.80 -4.44 4.72
C GLY A 80 14.21 -5.35 5.87
N ASP A 81 15.35 -5.00 6.47
CA ASP A 81 15.97 -5.68 7.60
C ASP A 81 15.75 -4.93 8.93
N ALA A 82 16.33 -5.45 10.01
CA ALA A 82 16.14 -4.92 11.35
C ALA A 82 16.71 -3.50 11.43
N GLY A 83 15.93 -2.56 11.93
CA GLY A 83 16.35 -1.16 12.02
C GLY A 83 16.25 -0.34 10.73
N ASP A 84 15.86 -0.92 9.60
CA ASP A 84 15.59 -0.18 8.36
C ASP A 84 14.37 0.72 8.48
N ILE A 85 14.36 1.82 7.73
CA ILE A 85 13.17 2.66 7.58
C ILE A 85 12.39 2.13 6.39
N VAL A 86 11.14 1.74 6.63
CA VAL A 86 10.27 1.13 5.63
C VAL A 86 9.03 1.99 5.46
N MET A 87 8.66 2.23 4.21
CA MET A 87 7.34 2.75 3.84
C MET A 87 6.47 1.60 3.34
N VAL A 88 5.24 1.53 3.83
CA VAL A 88 4.18 0.68 3.27
C VAL A 88 3.10 1.60 2.71
N ARG A 89 2.77 1.44 1.44
CA ARG A 89 1.68 2.13 0.76
C ARG A 89 0.67 1.12 0.24
N VAL A 90 -0.60 1.46 0.33
CA VAL A 90 -1.70 0.72 -0.28
C VAL A 90 -2.55 1.68 -1.09
N PHE A 91 -2.90 1.23 -2.29
CA PHE A 91 -3.62 1.95 -3.32
C PHE A 91 -4.89 1.18 -3.65
N TYR A 92 -6.05 1.82 -3.51
CA TYR A 92 -7.33 1.20 -3.84
C TYR A 92 -8.08 2.03 -4.88
N ARG A 93 -8.42 1.40 -6.01
CA ARG A 93 -9.24 1.99 -7.08
C ARG A 93 -10.72 1.93 -6.71
N TRP A 94 -11.28 3.02 -6.22
CA TRP A 94 -12.69 3.10 -5.83
C TRP A 94 -13.59 3.54 -7.00
N PRO A 95 -14.57 2.73 -7.44
CA PRO A 95 -15.50 3.12 -8.51
C PRO A 95 -16.51 4.14 -7.99
N LEU A 96 -16.64 5.28 -8.68
CA LEU A 96 -17.71 6.23 -8.38
C LEU A 96 -18.98 5.80 -9.12
N LEU A 97 -19.96 5.28 -8.38
CA LEU A 97 -21.18 4.69 -8.97
C LEU A 97 -22.12 5.72 -9.65
N MET A 98 -21.90 7.03 -9.41
CA MET A 98 -22.70 8.12 -9.99
C MET A 98 -21.78 9.14 -10.69
N PRO A 99 -21.38 8.90 -11.95
CA PRO A 99 -20.36 9.68 -12.66
C PRO A 99 -20.70 11.17 -12.77
N ASN A 100 -21.94 11.49 -13.09
CA ASN A 100 -22.35 12.89 -13.33
C ASN A 100 -22.50 13.70 -12.03
N PHE A 101 -22.61 13.03 -10.88
CA PHE A 101 -22.78 13.69 -9.59
C PHE A 101 -21.43 13.87 -8.87
N PHE A 102 -20.47 12.96 -9.10
CA PHE A 102 -19.16 12.95 -8.44
C PHE A 102 -17.98 13.14 -9.40
N ALA A 103 -18.21 13.67 -10.61
CA ALA A 103 -17.15 13.89 -11.60
C ALA A 103 -15.94 14.68 -11.03
N SER A 104 -16.17 15.64 -10.13
CA SER A 104 -15.11 16.40 -9.46
C SER A 104 -14.32 15.63 -8.41
N MET A 105 -14.78 14.43 -8.01
CA MET A 105 -14.12 13.58 -7.01
C MET A 105 -13.24 12.49 -7.63
N SER A 106 -13.35 12.28 -8.94
CA SER A 106 -12.50 11.35 -9.70
C SER A 106 -11.12 11.95 -9.89
N ASN A 107 -10.09 11.14 -9.69
CA ASN A 107 -8.68 11.49 -9.92
C ASN A 107 -7.92 10.38 -10.66
N LEU A 108 -8.66 9.43 -11.25
CA LEU A 108 -8.19 8.38 -12.15
C LEU A 108 -9.14 8.32 -13.36
N PRO A 109 -8.70 7.73 -14.49
CA PRO A 109 -9.59 7.37 -15.58
C PRO A 109 -10.76 6.48 -15.15
N ASN A 110 -11.75 6.30 -16.03
CA ASN A 110 -12.92 5.44 -15.80
C ASN A 110 -13.79 5.83 -14.60
N ASN A 111 -13.76 7.11 -14.20
CA ASN A 111 -14.55 7.66 -13.11
C ASN A 111 -14.27 6.94 -11.78
N GLU A 112 -12.98 6.69 -11.54
CA GLU A 112 -12.47 6.11 -10.31
C GLU A 112 -11.84 7.19 -9.43
N ARG A 113 -11.77 6.89 -8.14
CA ARG A 113 -10.99 7.63 -7.16
C ARG A 113 -9.92 6.72 -6.58
N LEU A 114 -8.66 7.13 -6.67
CA LEU A 114 -7.58 6.47 -5.97
C LEU A 114 -7.63 6.83 -4.48
N ILE A 115 -7.82 5.81 -3.65
CA ILE A 115 -7.67 5.92 -2.19
C ILE A 115 -6.28 5.42 -1.85
N THR A 116 -5.46 6.29 -1.28
CA THR A 116 -4.11 5.97 -0.84
C THR A 116 -4.03 5.98 0.68
N SER A 117 -3.37 4.98 1.25
CA SER A 117 -2.95 4.99 2.65
C SER A 117 -1.49 4.58 2.72
N ALA A 118 -0.71 5.30 3.52
CA ALA A 118 0.72 5.08 3.66
C ALA A 118 1.13 5.19 5.12
N THR A 119 2.12 4.42 5.51
CA THR A 119 2.79 4.54 6.80
C THR A 119 4.29 4.34 6.62
N VAL A 120 5.08 5.09 7.39
CA VAL A 120 6.54 4.97 7.42
C VAL A 120 6.94 4.67 8.86
N PHE A 121 7.83 3.71 9.04
CA PHE A 121 8.30 3.29 10.36
C PHE A 121 9.73 2.76 10.26
N ARG A 122 10.38 2.63 11.41
CA ARG A 122 11.61 1.87 11.53
C ARG A 122 11.29 0.45 11.99
N ASN A 123 11.83 -0.55 11.30
CA ASN A 123 11.78 -1.94 11.76
C ASN A 123 12.40 -2.07 13.15
N GLU A 124 11.79 -2.87 14.00
CA GLU A 124 12.30 -3.14 15.34
C GLU A 124 13.59 -3.99 15.26
N PRO A 125 14.47 -3.93 16.26
CA PRO A 125 15.50 -4.95 16.43
C PRO A 125 14.83 -6.30 16.74
N TRP A 126 15.29 -7.39 16.13
CA TRP A 126 14.72 -8.73 16.30
C TRP A 126 15.62 -9.68 17.11
N ASP A 127 16.65 -9.12 17.76
CA ASP A 127 17.63 -9.79 18.63
C ASP A 127 17.20 -9.84 20.11
#